data_AF-A0A2A7GZL3-F1
#
_entry.id   AF-A0A2A7GZL3-F1
#
_cell.length_a   1.000
_cell.length_b   1.000
_cell.length_c   1.000
_cell.angle_alpha   90.00
_cell.angle_beta   90.00
_cell.angle_gamma   90.00
#
_symmetry.space_group_name_H-M   'P 1'
#
loop_
_entity.id
_entity.type
_entity.pdbx_description
1 polymer ?
#
loop_
_entity_poly.entity_id
_entity_poly.type
_entity_poly.pdbx_seq_one_letter_code
_entity_poly.pdbx_strand_id
1 'polypeptide(L)'
;MLDNEWGTVKGEKKMSAFLEKIQPFLHNDDSVMQNFLLRVLDRNYSGTEEELLCVLETENLSPHTIHRLKKYPVSNKSIEKMIGMFHKSKNPIIQRSLASIILLNADGEALDTHKDSLLKLKPYIHKQTLQLFIDCHYASAEDVFMVLEKHVAQLEEDPYFNQQHFDVGAKMVRELASKAAIDEERVCSIIKESMQKEWMDYKGIYYVMLAGERRVKQAIPMLAELLTRPYGEEVLVETASAALKKIGGDLVVEQVEKYIYNKEAALFAVSVIGSVDTPYAEEVLLEALLDVKDISVKTAIADELCNQLSAKAIPYVATLVENGYDEGLLELDEALYANCKINGIEHPDMLIWKKRIQQREKEFTNRQMEIENLFNQRPTEKKVSVGRNDPCICGSGKKYKKCCLK
;
A
#
# COMPACT_ATOMS: atom_id res chain seq x y z
N MET A 1 -1.25 37.18 -16.53
CA MET A 1 0.16 36.72 -16.59
C MET A 1 0.18 35.48 -15.72
N LEU A 2 0.23 34.33 -16.39
CA LEU A 2 0.02 33.01 -15.84
C LEU A 2 1.39 32.48 -15.39
N ASP A 3 1.55 32.22 -14.10
CA ASP A 3 2.69 31.46 -13.58
C ASP A 3 2.46 29.99 -13.87
N ASN A 4 2.97 29.59 -15.05
CA ASN A 4 3.32 28.22 -15.37
C ASN A 4 4.65 27.90 -14.68
N GLU A 5 4.58 27.35 -13.47
CA GLU A 5 5.66 26.49 -12.95
C GLU A 5 5.12 25.05 -12.89
N TRP A 6 6.02 24.06 -12.89
CA TRP A 6 5.77 22.62 -13.09
C TRP A 6 5.72 22.14 -14.56
N GLY A 7 6.70 22.60 -15.33
CA GLY A 7 7.30 21.75 -16.37
C GLY A 7 8.21 20.69 -15.76
N THR A 8 8.28 19.51 -16.38
CA THR A 8 9.20 18.42 -16.05
C THR A 8 10.65 18.92 -15.95
N VAL A 9 11.21 18.93 -14.74
CA VAL A 9 12.65 19.09 -14.52
C VAL A 9 13.08 18.11 -13.43
N LYS A 10 14.11 17.32 -13.74
CA LYS A 10 14.96 16.61 -12.76
C LYS A 10 15.60 17.64 -11.82
N GLY A 11 14.82 18.21 -10.92
CA GLY A 11 15.29 18.99 -9.78
C GLY A 11 15.26 18.10 -8.56
N GLU A 12 16.36 18.05 -7.80
CA GLU A 12 16.42 17.41 -6.50
C GLU A 12 15.22 17.88 -5.66
N LYS A 13 14.25 16.99 -5.44
CA LYS A 13 13.11 17.29 -4.57
C LYS A 13 13.70 17.53 -3.18
N LYS A 14 13.54 18.76 -2.69
CA LYS A 14 13.86 19.12 -1.31
C LYS A 14 13.11 18.15 -0.39
N MET A 15 13.83 17.58 0.59
CA MET A 15 13.29 16.73 1.65
C MET A 15 12.01 17.36 2.21
N SER A 16 10.91 16.61 2.31
CA SER A 16 9.66 17.17 2.84
C SER A 16 9.87 17.64 4.29
N ALA A 17 9.16 18.68 4.73
CA ALA A 17 9.23 19.15 6.12
C ALA A 17 8.88 18.03 7.12
N PHE A 18 8.04 17.08 6.69
CA PHE A 18 7.75 15.84 7.40
C PHE A 18 9.00 14.97 7.56
N LEU A 19 9.73 14.69 6.49
CA LEU A 19 10.98 13.90 6.54
C LEU A 19 12.06 14.57 7.38
N GLU A 20 12.20 15.89 7.32
CA GLU A 20 13.15 16.63 8.18
C GLU A 20 12.84 16.42 9.68
N LYS A 21 11.55 16.35 10.05
CA LYS A 21 11.13 16.07 11.44
C LYS A 21 11.42 14.63 11.87
N ILE A 22 11.27 13.66 10.98
CA ILE A 22 11.42 12.24 11.34
C ILE A 22 12.84 11.70 11.18
N GLN A 23 13.66 12.29 10.29
CA GLN A 23 15.02 11.82 9.99
C GLN A 23 15.91 11.62 11.24
N PRO A 24 15.90 12.52 12.25
CA PRO A 24 16.71 12.32 13.46
C PRO A 24 16.36 11.05 14.25
N PHE A 25 15.17 10.49 14.04
CA PHE A 25 14.65 9.35 14.77
C PHE A 25 14.79 8.02 14.00
N LEU A 26 15.18 8.04 12.73
CA LEU A 26 15.28 6.82 11.89
C LEU A 26 16.37 5.84 12.32
N HIS A 27 17.42 6.33 12.98
CA HIS A 27 18.51 5.51 13.53
C HIS A 27 18.45 5.39 15.06
N ASN A 28 17.29 5.67 15.66
CA ASN A 28 17.11 5.62 17.12
C ASN A 28 16.99 4.17 17.60
N ASP A 29 17.57 3.84 18.76
CA ASP A 29 17.46 2.53 19.42
C ASP A 29 16.04 2.25 19.99
N ASP A 30 15.16 3.25 20.01
CA ASP A 30 13.78 3.08 20.48
C ASP A 30 12.92 2.33 19.45
N SER A 31 12.73 1.02 19.68
CA SER A 31 11.96 0.13 18.77
C SER A 31 10.53 0.63 18.52
N VAL A 32 9.90 1.27 19.50
CA VAL A 32 8.57 1.87 19.38
C VAL A 32 8.57 2.98 18.34
N MET A 33 9.61 3.83 18.36
CA MET A 33 9.78 4.89 17.37
C MET A 33 10.04 4.32 15.98
N GLN A 34 10.90 3.30 15.87
CA GLN A 34 11.17 2.67 14.56
C GLN A 34 9.89 2.11 13.92
N ASN A 35 9.06 1.41 14.70
CA ASN A 35 7.78 0.87 14.22
C ASN A 35 6.83 1.98 13.73
N PHE A 36 6.69 3.06 14.51
CA PHE A 36 5.86 4.19 14.12
C PHE A 36 6.38 4.85 12.84
N LEU A 37 7.68 5.13 12.76
CA LEU A 37 8.28 5.79 11.60
C LEU A 37 8.10 4.99 10.31
N LEU A 38 8.27 3.67 10.38
CA LEU A 38 8.00 2.77 9.24
C LEU A 38 6.51 2.81 8.82
N ARG A 39 5.59 2.94 9.78
CA ARG A 39 4.15 3.08 9.51
C ARG A 39 3.79 4.43 8.90
N VAL A 40 4.37 5.53 9.37
CA VAL A 40 4.06 6.85 8.78
C VAL A 40 4.68 7.00 7.40
N LEU A 41 5.89 6.46 7.19
CA LEU A 41 6.47 6.36 5.85
C LEU A 41 5.52 5.56 4.94
N ASP A 42 4.87 4.50 5.43
CA ASP A 42 3.86 3.76 4.68
C ASP A 42 2.60 4.59 4.28
N ARG A 43 2.33 5.73 4.92
CA ARG A 43 1.16 6.56 4.57
C ARG A 43 1.42 7.62 3.51
N ASN A 44 2.68 7.91 3.16
CA ASN A 44 2.98 8.90 2.12
C ASN A 44 2.72 8.34 0.70
N TYR A 45 1.57 8.65 0.09
CA TYR A 45 1.20 8.22 -1.28
C TYR A 45 1.92 9.04 -2.37
N SER A 46 2.61 10.10 -1.97
CA SER A 46 3.53 10.90 -2.81
C SER A 46 4.99 10.65 -2.46
N GLY A 47 5.29 9.48 -1.88
CA GLY A 47 6.62 9.18 -1.37
C GLY A 47 7.70 9.25 -2.45
N THR A 48 8.88 9.71 -2.07
CA THR A 48 9.99 9.93 -3.02
C THR A 48 10.94 8.73 -3.06
N GLU A 49 11.82 8.72 -4.06
CA GLU A 49 12.88 7.71 -4.12
C GLU A 49 13.80 7.78 -2.90
N GLU A 50 14.08 8.99 -2.42
CA GLU A 50 14.90 9.25 -1.24
C GLU A 50 14.28 8.63 0.02
N GLU A 51 12.96 8.74 0.18
CA GLU A 51 12.22 8.09 1.27
C GLU A 51 12.35 6.56 1.19
N LEU A 52 12.17 5.98 -0.01
CA LEU A 52 12.34 4.55 -0.23
C LEU A 52 13.77 4.11 0.12
N LEU A 53 14.77 4.83 -0.38
CA LEU A 53 16.17 4.51 -0.12
C LEU A 53 16.47 4.53 1.37
N CYS A 54 15.94 5.52 2.10
CA CYS A 54 16.09 5.66 3.54
C CYS A 54 15.46 4.48 4.29
N VAL A 55 14.22 4.07 3.93
CA VAL A 55 13.61 2.87 4.53
C VAL A 55 14.43 1.62 4.26
N LEU A 56 14.99 1.48 3.04
CA LEU A 56 15.84 0.36 2.69
C LEU A 56 17.19 0.37 3.46
N GLU A 57 17.60 1.47 4.09
CA GLU A 57 18.79 1.53 4.99
C GLU A 57 18.51 0.94 6.36
N THR A 58 17.24 0.86 6.76
CA THR A 58 16.85 0.28 8.05
C THR A 58 17.12 -1.22 8.07
N GLU A 59 17.79 -1.68 9.12
CA GLU A 59 18.01 -3.11 9.34
C GLU A 59 16.71 -3.80 9.79
N ASN A 60 16.60 -5.11 9.53
CA ASN A 60 15.51 -5.96 10.05
C ASN A 60 14.08 -5.58 9.63
N LEU A 61 13.88 -5.02 8.43
CA LEU A 61 12.55 -4.77 7.89
C LEU A 61 11.68 -6.04 7.89
N SER A 62 10.50 -5.94 8.51
CA SER A 62 9.53 -7.04 8.53
C SER A 62 8.97 -7.32 7.12
N PRO A 63 8.49 -8.54 6.83
CA PRO A 63 7.83 -8.83 5.56
C PRO A 63 6.66 -7.90 5.24
N HIS A 64 5.92 -7.49 6.26
CA HIS A 64 4.79 -6.58 6.16
C HIS A 64 5.24 -5.15 5.83
N THR A 65 6.33 -4.67 6.43
CA THR A 65 6.96 -3.39 6.08
C THR A 65 7.47 -3.38 4.64
N ILE A 66 8.10 -4.46 4.19
CA ILE A 66 8.58 -4.56 2.80
C ILE A 66 7.39 -4.54 1.84
N HIS A 67 6.34 -5.30 2.13
CA HIS A 67 5.13 -5.33 1.30
C HIS A 67 4.45 -3.97 1.12
N ARG A 68 4.68 -3.03 2.04
CA ARG A 68 4.15 -1.67 2.02
C ARG A 68 4.92 -0.73 1.09
N LEU A 69 6.14 -1.10 0.67
CA LEU A 69 6.98 -0.27 -0.20
C LEU A 69 6.47 -0.18 -1.65
N LYS A 70 5.42 -0.91 -2.02
CA LYS A 70 4.81 -0.93 -3.37
C LYS A 70 4.21 0.40 -3.84
N LYS A 71 4.18 1.43 -3.02
CA LYS A 71 3.70 2.76 -3.43
C LYS A 71 4.83 3.70 -3.86
N TYR A 72 6.07 3.35 -3.55
CA TYR A 72 7.22 4.18 -3.87
C TYR A 72 7.67 4.02 -5.32
N PRO A 73 8.14 5.09 -5.96
CA PRO A 73 8.85 4.99 -7.22
C PRO A 73 10.15 4.21 -7.00
N VAL A 74 10.51 3.37 -7.99
CA VAL A 74 11.70 2.53 -7.93
C VAL A 74 12.67 2.94 -9.03
N SER A 75 13.88 3.33 -8.65
CA SER A 75 14.97 3.70 -9.54
C SER A 75 16.04 2.62 -9.64
N ASN A 76 17.05 2.84 -10.50
CA ASN A 76 18.25 2.01 -10.56
C ASN A 76 18.92 1.80 -9.18
N LYS A 77 19.08 2.85 -8.37
CA LYS A 77 19.71 2.75 -7.04
C LYS A 77 18.89 1.86 -6.11
N SER A 78 17.57 2.05 -6.07
CA SER A 78 16.69 1.25 -5.23
C SER A 78 16.61 -0.20 -5.71
N ILE A 79 16.68 -0.46 -7.02
CA ILE A 79 16.75 -1.82 -7.59
C ILE A 79 18.00 -2.55 -7.11
N GLU A 80 19.18 -1.93 -7.22
CA GLU A 80 20.44 -2.55 -6.79
C GLU A 80 20.39 -2.96 -5.32
N LYS A 81 19.85 -2.07 -4.48
CA LYS A 81 19.71 -2.32 -3.05
C LYS A 81 18.71 -3.43 -2.74
N MET A 82 17.55 -3.42 -3.39
CA MET A 82 16.55 -4.48 -3.23
C MET A 82 17.04 -5.84 -3.75
N ILE A 83 17.85 -5.88 -4.82
CA ILE A 83 18.53 -7.11 -5.27
C ILE A 83 19.51 -7.62 -4.20
N GLY A 84 20.30 -6.72 -3.60
CA GLY A 84 21.19 -7.07 -2.50
C GLY A 84 20.42 -7.66 -1.31
N MET A 85 19.31 -7.05 -0.91
CA MET A 85 18.43 -7.55 0.15
C MET A 85 17.79 -8.89 -0.20
N PHE A 86 17.36 -9.07 -1.45
CA PHE A 86 16.81 -10.33 -1.95
C PHE A 86 17.77 -11.49 -1.74
N HIS A 87 19.05 -11.30 -2.10
CA HIS A 87 20.08 -12.34 -1.97
C HIS A 87 20.49 -12.61 -0.52
N LYS A 88 20.46 -11.58 0.35
CA LYS A 88 20.74 -11.73 1.79
C LYS A 88 19.60 -12.43 2.53
N SER A 89 18.36 -12.20 2.10
CA SER A 89 17.18 -12.76 2.76
C SER A 89 17.00 -14.24 2.48
N LYS A 90 16.71 -15.02 3.53
CA LYS A 90 16.27 -16.42 3.41
C LYS A 90 14.75 -16.57 3.46
N ASN A 91 14.00 -15.48 3.63
CA ASN A 91 12.55 -15.50 3.77
C ASN A 91 11.88 -15.38 2.38
N PRO A 92 11.15 -16.39 1.91
CA PRO A 92 10.48 -16.37 0.61
C PRO A 92 9.46 -15.23 0.44
N ILE A 93 8.80 -14.81 1.52
CA ILE A 93 7.82 -13.72 1.49
C ILE A 93 8.54 -12.40 1.21
N ILE A 94 9.67 -12.16 1.87
CA ILE A 94 10.50 -10.98 1.63
C ILE A 94 11.00 -10.96 0.18
N GLN A 95 11.56 -12.09 -0.28
CA GLN A 95 12.07 -12.23 -1.64
C GLN A 95 10.97 -11.96 -2.69
N ARG A 96 9.77 -12.54 -2.51
CA ARG A 96 8.62 -12.32 -3.38
C ARG A 96 8.20 -10.85 -3.40
N SER A 97 8.08 -10.22 -2.22
CA SER A 97 7.68 -8.82 -2.12
C SER A 97 8.68 -7.91 -2.83
N LEU A 98 9.99 -8.07 -2.58
CA LEU A 98 11.04 -7.28 -3.25
C LEU A 98 10.99 -7.42 -4.77
N ALA A 99 10.89 -8.66 -5.27
CA ALA A 99 10.78 -8.92 -6.71
C ALA A 99 9.53 -8.28 -7.33
N SER A 100 8.39 -8.38 -6.64
CA SER A 100 7.12 -7.78 -7.09
C SER A 100 7.18 -6.25 -7.12
N ILE A 101 7.79 -5.62 -6.10
CA ILE A 101 7.93 -4.16 -6.02
C ILE A 101 8.80 -3.67 -7.17
N ILE A 102 9.96 -4.29 -7.40
CA ILE A 102 10.83 -3.93 -8.52
C ILE A 102 10.05 -4.02 -9.84
N LEU A 103 9.41 -5.16 -10.09
CA LEU A 103 8.77 -5.44 -11.37
C LEU A 103 7.59 -4.50 -11.67
N LEU A 104 6.80 -4.14 -10.66
CA LEU A 104 5.58 -3.35 -10.85
C LEU A 104 5.82 -1.83 -10.79
N ASN A 105 6.90 -1.37 -10.14
CA ASN A 105 7.10 0.05 -9.85
C ASN A 105 8.29 0.69 -10.54
N ALA A 106 9.28 -0.09 -10.98
CA ALA A 106 10.37 0.46 -11.79
C ALA A 106 9.86 0.85 -13.17
N ASP A 107 10.37 1.94 -13.75
CA ASP A 107 10.12 2.25 -15.17
C ASP A 107 10.81 1.23 -16.10
N GLY A 108 10.43 1.23 -17.38
CA GLY A 108 10.98 0.24 -18.31
C GLY A 108 12.46 0.41 -18.59
N GLU A 109 12.98 1.64 -18.58
CA GLU A 109 14.42 1.92 -18.74
C GLU A 109 15.26 1.27 -17.61
N ALA A 110 14.81 1.40 -16.37
CA ALA A 110 15.46 0.80 -15.21
C ALA A 110 15.34 -0.74 -15.22
N LEU A 111 14.19 -1.28 -15.63
CA LEU A 111 14.01 -2.72 -15.82
C LEU A 111 14.96 -3.28 -16.88
N ASP A 112 15.16 -2.56 -17.99
CA ASP A 112 16.05 -2.96 -19.07
C ASP A 112 17.52 -2.89 -18.64
N THR A 113 17.89 -1.81 -17.95
CA THR A 113 19.24 -1.61 -17.38
C THR A 113 19.66 -2.78 -16.47
N HIS A 114 18.73 -3.30 -15.66
CA HIS A 114 19.00 -4.37 -14.70
C HIS A 114 18.53 -5.77 -15.14
N LYS A 115 18.12 -5.94 -16.40
CA LYS A 115 17.44 -7.13 -16.92
C LYS A 115 18.11 -8.46 -16.56
N ASP A 116 19.43 -8.57 -16.79
CA ASP A 116 20.17 -9.81 -16.54
C ASP A 116 20.27 -10.17 -15.05
N SER A 117 20.29 -9.17 -14.18
CA SER A 117 20.26 -9.37 -12.73
C SER A 117 18.86 -9.74 -12.26
N LEU A 118 17.81 -9.12 -12.82
CA LEU A 118 16.42 -9.41 -12.49
C LEU A 118 16.02 -10.84 -12.88
N LEU A 119 16.50 -11.35 -14.03
CA LEU A 119 16.27 -12.72 -14.46
C LEU A 119 16.88 -13.80 -13.54
N LYS A 120 17.79 -13.40 -12.63
CA LYS A 120 18.36 -14.28 -11.61
C LYS A 120 17.50 -14.36 -10.34
N LEU A 121 16.50 -13.50 -10.16
CA LEU A 121 15.59 -13.48 -9.01
C LEU A 121 14.51 -14.58 -9.11
N LYS A 122 14.94 -15.83 -9.25
CA LYS A 122 14.05 -17.00 -9.35
C LYS A 122 13.46 -17.37 -7.98
N PRO A 123 12.23 -17.93 -7.95
CA PRO A 123 11.31 -18.16 -9.07
C PRO A 123 10.42 -16.94 -9.40
N TYR A 124 10.66 -15.76 -8.83
CA TYR A 124 9.67 -14.68 -8.76
C TYR A 124 9.60 -13.77 -10.00
N ILE A 125 10.69 -13.62 -10.76
CA ILE A 125 10.68 -12.84 -12.01
C ILE A 125 10.69 -13.78 -13.23
N HIS A 126 9.63 -13.70 -14.03
CA HIS A 126 9.49 -14.44 -15.28
C HIS A 126 9.95 -13.60 -16.48
N LYS A 127 10.71 -14.22 -17.39
CA LYS A 127 11.27 -13.56 -18.58
C LYS A 127 10.19 -12.89 -19.45
N GLN A 128 9.05 -13.54 -19.62
CA GLN A 128 7.96 -13.04 -20.47
C GLN A 128 7.37 -11.74 -19.92
N THR A 129 7.07 -11.68 -18.62
CA THR A 129 6.51 -10.48 -17.97
C THR A 129 7.53 -9.33 -17.95
N LEU A 130 8.79 -9.61 -17.63
CA LEU A 130 9.84 -8.60 -17.65
C LEU A 130 10.02 -8.01 -19.05
N GLN A 131 10.04 -8.86 -20.09
CA GLN A 131 10.18 -8.40 -21.46
C GLN A 131 8.98 -7.57 -21.90
N LEU A 132 7.75 -7.99 -21.56
CA LEU A 132 6.53 -7.21 -21.85
C LEU A 132 6.62 -5.79 -21.28
N PHE A 133 7.06 -5.63 -20.04
CA PHE A 133 7.16 -4.32 -19.40
C PHE A 133 8.24 -3.43 -20.03
N ILE A 134 9.37 -4.01 -20.43
CA ILE A 134 10.43 -3.31 -21.17
C ILE A 134 9.91 -2.89 -22.56
N ASP A 135 9.26 -3.79 -23.28
CA ASP A 135 8.75 -3.52 -24.63
C ASP A 135 7.71 -2.40 -24.62
N CYS A 136 6.77 -2.44 -23.66
CA CYS A 136 5.73 -1.40 -23.52
C CYS A 136 6.30 -0.01 -23.23
N HIS A 137 7.44 0.06 -22.56
CA HIS A 137 8.07 1.35 -22.28
C HIS A 137 8.55 2.06 -23.54
N TYR A 138 9.13 1.31 -24.48
CA TYR A 138 9.58 1.84 -25.76
C TYR A 138 8.49 1.88 -26.84
N ALA A 139 7.30 1.32 -26.55
CA ALA A 139 6.17 1.29 -27.48
C ALA A 139 5.41 2.62 -27.57
N SER A 140 4.57 2.74 -28.60
CA SER A 140 3.62 3.83 -28.74
C SER A 140 2.54 3.77 -27.65
N ALA A 141 1.82 4.87 -27.40
CA ALA A 141 0.72 4.85 -26.45
C ALA A 141 -0.39 3.91 -26.90
N GLU A 142 -0.66 3.86 -28.20
CA GLU A 142 -1.63 2.97 -28.83
C GLU A 142 -1.31 1.49 -28.56
N ASP A 143 -0.04 1.08 -28.71
CA ASP A 143 0.39 -0.29 -28.43
C ASP A 143 0.21 -0.65 -26.94
N VAL A 144 0.52 0.29 -26.03
CA VAL A 144 0.31 0.09 -24.59
C VAL A 144 -1.19 -0.01 -24.27
N PHE A 145 -2.04 0.78 -24.95
CA PHE A 145 -3.50 0.62 -24.85
C PHE A 145 -3.95 -0.77 -25.28
N MET A 146 -3.44 -1.30 -26.38
CA MET A 146 -3.82 -2.65 -26.83
C MET A 146 -3.47 -3.72 -25.77
N VAL A 147 -2.33 -3.58 -25.11
CA VAL A 147 -1.96 -4.48 -23.99
C VAL A 147 -2.92 -4.31 -22.82
N LEU A 148 -3.24 -3.06 -22.43
CA LEU A 148 -4.20 -2.79 -21.37
C LEU A 148 -5.59 -3.37 -21.68
N GLU A 149 -6.12 -3.13 -22.88
CA GLU A 149 -7.44 -3.61 -23.31
C GLU A 149 -7.52 -5.12 -23.33
N LYS A 150 -6.46 -5.81 -23.75
CA LYS A 150 -6.38 -7.27 -23.66
C LYS A 150 -6.52 -7.75 -22.21
N HIS A 151 -5.85 -7.10 -21.27
CA HIS A 151 -5.91 -7.48 -19.85
C HIS A 151 -7.24 -7.11 -19.20
N VAL A 152 -7.86 -5.99 -19.60
CA VAL A 152 -9.23 -5.64 -19.22
C VAL A 152 -10.19 -6.73 -19.68
N ALA A 153 -10.14 -7.13 -20.96
CA ALA A 153 -11.03 -8.18 -21.48
C ALA A 153 -10.91 -9.49 -20.71
N GLN A 154 -9.69 -9.92 -20.36
CA GLN A 154 -9.48 -11.11 -19.54
C GLN A 154 -10.06 -10.98 -18.13
N LEU A 155 -9.94 -9.80 -17.50
CA LEU A 155 -10.51 -9.55 -16.17
C LEU A 155 -12.04 -9.56 -16.17
N GLU A 156 -12.66 -9.07 -17.25
CA GLU A 156 -14.12 -9.09 -17.41
C GLU A 156 -14.67 -10.50 -17.71
N GLU A 157 -13.88 -11.34 -18.36
CA GLU A 157 -14.24 -12.74 -18.67
C GLU A 157 -14.02 -13.68 -17.48
N ASP A 158 -13.03 -13.38 -16.62
CA ASP A 158 -12.68 -14.22 -15.48
C ASP A 158 -13.80 -14.21 -14.41
N PRO A 159 -14.29 -15.38 -13.96
CA PRO A 159 -15.36 -15.46 -12.95
C PRO A 159 -14.90 -15.04 -11.53
N TYR A 160 -13.60 -14.87 -11.34
CA TYR A 160 -12.99 -14.47 -10.08
C TYR A 160 -11.89 -13.44 -10.34
N PHE A 161 -11.71 -12.51 -9.40
CA PHE A 161 -10.66 -11.50 -9.50
C PHE A 161 -9.26 -12.12 -9.70
N ASN A 162 -8.58 -11.70 -10.77
CA ASN A 162 -7.26 -12.19 -11.13
C ASN A 162 -6.19 -11.13 -10.90
N GLN A 163 -5.51 -11.21 -9.75
CA GLN A 163 -4.47 -10.26 -9.34
C GLN A 163 -3.37 -10.08 -10.41
N GLN A 164 -2.99 -11.15 -11.12
CA GLN A 164 -1.90 -11.06 -12.10
C GLN A 164 -2.32 -10.22 -13.32
N HIS A 165 -3.55 -10.40 -13.82
CA HIS A 165 -4.04 -9.55 -14.91
C HIS A 165 -4.22 -8.10 -14.43
N PHE A 166 -4.67 -7.90 -13.20
CA PHE A 166 -4.83 -6.59 -12.59
C PHE A 166 -3.49 -5.83 -12.46
N ASP A 167 -2.46 -6.50 -11.95
CA ASP A 167 -1.13 -5.91 -11.76
C ASP A 167 -0.48 -5.49 -13.10
N VAL A 168 -0.67 -6.28 -14.16
CA VAL A 168 -0.20 -5.92 -15.50
C VAL A 168 -0.93 -4.69 -16.03
N GLY A 169 -2.27 -4.64 -15.92
CA GLY A 169 -3.02 -3.46 -16.35
C GLY A 169 -2.63 -2.21 -15.56
N ALA A 170 -2.39 -2.35 -14.25
CA ALA A 170 -1.93 -1.25 -13.42
C ALA A 170 -0.54 -0.73 -13.86
N LYS A 171 0.37 -1.63 -14.24
CA LYS A 171 1.67 -1.25 -14.84
C LYS A 171 1.50 -0.51 -16.17
N MET A 172 0.56 -0.93 -17.01
CA MET A 172 0.26 -0.25 -18.28
C MET A 172 -0.30 1.15 -18.06
N VAL A 173 -1.21 1.34 -17.09
CA VAL A 173 -1.74 2.67 -16.76
C VAL A 173 -0.63 3.62 -16.30
N ARG A 174 0.32 3.16 -15.48
CA ARG A 174 1.49 3.97 -15.10
C ARG A 174 2.35 4.36 -16.31
N GLU A 175 2.52 3.44 -17.26
CA GLU A 175 3.23 3.72 -18.50
C GLU A 175 2.46 4.70 -19.40
N LEU A 176 1.13 4.63 -19.45
CA LEU A 176 0.30 5.58 -20.19
C LEU A 176 0.28 6.97 -19.55
N ALA A 177 0.38 7.04 -18.22
CA ALA A 177 0.44 8.30 -17.49
C ALA A 177 1.67 9.15 -17.89
N SER A 178 2.79 8.51 -18.26
CA SER A 178 4.00 9.21 -18.73
C SER A 178 3.96 9.59 -20.22
N LYS A 179 3.06 9.01 -21.02
CA LYS A 179 3.01 9.17 -22.49
C LYS A 179 2.08 10.29 -23.00
N ALA A 180 1.49 11.10 -22.13
CA ALA A 180 0.59 12.23 -22.47
C ALA A 180 -0.48 11.93 -23.55
N ALA A 181 -0.97 10.69 -23.58
CA ALA A 181 -1.77 10.17 -24.70
C ALA A 181 -3.28 10.42 -24.58
N ILE A 182 -3.76 10.75 -23.39
CA ILE A 182 -5.17 11.04 -23.11
C ILE A 182 -5.25 12.44 -22.50
N ASP A 183 -6.22 13.26 -22.86
CA ASP A 183 -6.50 14.50 -22.14
C ASP A 183 -7.30 14.23 -20.83
N GLU A 184 -7.38 15.23 -19.95
CA GLU A 184 -8.06 15.09 -18.66
C GLU A 184 -9.59 14.94 -18.83
N GLU A 185 -10.17 15.55 -19.86
CA GLU A 185 -11.60 15.50 -20.14
C GLU A 185 -12.04 14.07 -20.47
N ARG A 186 -11.26 13.37 -21.31
CA ARG A 186 -11.48 11.99 -21.68
C ARG A 186 -11.29 11.05 -20.49
N VAL A 187 -10.37 11.34 -19.58
CA VAL A 187 -10.23 10.58 -18.32
C VAL A 187 -11.53 10.68 -17.51
N CYS A 188 -12.02 11.90 -17.27
CA CYS A 188 -13.27 12.12 -16.54
C CYS A 188 -14.49 11.52 -17.26
N SER A 189 -14.55 11.59 -18.60
CA SER A 189 -15.65 11.03 -19.38
C SER A 189 -15.79 9.52 -19.16
N ILE A 190 -14.68 8.79 -19.23
CA ILE A 190 -14.69 7.33 -19.07
C ILE A 190 -15.04 6.92 -17.65
N ILE A 191 -14.52 7.61 -16.64
CA ILE A 191 -14.91 7.37 -15.23
C ILE A 191 -16.43 7.56 -15.10
N LYS A 192 -16.97 8.66 -15.63
CA LYS A 192 -18.41 8.97 -15.57
C LYS A 192 -19.26 7.91 -16.27
N GLU A 193 -18.85 7.46 -17.45
CA GLU A 193 -19.52 6.41 -18.21
C GLU A 193 -19.56 5.10 -17.43
N SER A 194 -18.44 4.69 -16.83
CA SER A 194 -18.36 3.47 -16.01
C SER A 194 -19.17 3.57 -14.72
N MET A 195 -19.26 4.75 -14.09
CA MET A 195 -20.08 4.98 -12.90
C MET A 195 -21.58 4.78 -13.13
N GLN A 196 -22.07 4.89 -14.38
CA GLN A 196 -23.49 4.64 -14.71
C GLN A 196 -23.86 3.16 -14.70
N LYS A 197 -22.88 2.25 -14.62
CA LYS A 197 -23.10 0.81 -14.54
C LYS A 197 -23.44 0.39 -13.12
N GLU A 198 -24.16 -0.73 -13.01
CA GLU A 198 -24.46 -1.35 -11.71
C GLU A 198 -23.16 -1.63 -10.94
N TRP A 199 -22.17 -2.18 -11.63
CA TRP A 199 -20.82 -2.46 -11.14
C TRP A 199 -19.80 -1.73 -12.00
N MET A 200 -18.77 -1.15 -11.38
CA MET A 200 -17.66 -0.54 -12.09
C MET A 200 -16.92 -1.61 -12.90
N ASP A 201 -16.68 -1.32 -14.18
CA ASP A 201 -15.84 -2.17 -15.03
C ASP A 201 -14.35 -1.94 -14.76
N TYR A 202 -13.50 -2.90 -15.10
CA TYR A 202 -12.05 -2.77 -14.89
C TYR A 202 -11.46 -1.60 -15.67
N LYS A 203 -12.05 -1.27 -16.83
CA LYS A 203 -11.71 -0.05 -17.57
C LYS A 203 -11.89 1.19 -16.69
N GLY A 204 -13.04 1.35 -16.05
CA GLY A 204 -13.33 2.45 -15.13
C GLY A 204 -12.34 2.51 -13.96
N ILE A 205 -12.03 1.36 -13.34
CA ILE A 205 -11.03 1.27 -12.25
C ILE A 205 -9.65 1.75 -12.73
N TYR A 206 -9.20 1.32 -13.91
CA TYR A 206 -7.92 1.79 -14.46
C TYR A 206 -7.90 3.27 -14.78
N TYR A 207 -9.03 3.85 -15.19
CA TYR A 207 -9.15 5.28 -15.44
C TYR A 207 -9.22 6.10 -14.13
N VAL A 208 -9.81 5.56 -13.06
CA VAL A 208 -9.68 6.11 -11.70
C VAL A 208 -8.20 6.12 -11.28
N MET A 209 -7.48 5.04 -11.53
CA MET A 209 -6.04 4.99 -11.23
C MET A 209 -5.25 6.00 -12.06
N LEU A 210 -5.54 6.13 -13.35
CA LEU A 210 -4.91 7.10 -14.25
C LEU A 210 -5.16 8.55 -13.80
N ALA A 211 -6.36 8.86 -13.34
CA ALA A 211 -6.68 10.17 -12.76
C ALA A 211 -5.79 10.50 -11.56
N GLY A 212 -5.52 9.49 -10.71
CA GLY A 212 -4.57 9.59 -9.61
C GLY A 212 -3.13 9.80 -10.07
N GLU A 213 -2.62 8.98 -11.00
CA GLU A 213 -1.24 9.09 -11.51
C GLU A 213 -0.96 10.46 -12.16
N ARG A 214 -1.98 11.05 -12.80
CA ARG A 214 -1.87 12.35 -13.47
C ARG A 214 -2.37 13.53 -12.64
N ARG A 215 -2.85 13.27 -11.43
CA ARG A 215 -3.37 14.29 -10.49
C ARG A 215 -4.50 15.15 -11.08
N VAL A 216 -5.45 14.50 -11.77
CA VAL A 216 -6.56 15.16 -12.47
C VAL A 216 -7.57 15.74 -11.48
N LYS A 217 -7.49 17.05 -11.21
CA LYS A 217 -8.30 17.73 -10.19
C LYS A 217 -9.81 17.71 -10.50
N GLN A 218 -10.18 17.70 -11.77
CA GLN A 218 -11.56 17.66 -12.24
C GLN A 218 -12.26 16.35 -11.85
N ALA A 219 -11.49 15.28 -11.59
CA ALA A 219 -12.04 14.00 -11.16
C ALA A 219 -12.35 13.95 -9.66
N ILE A 220 -11.87 14.88 -8.83
CA ILE A 220 -12.00 14.81 -7.37
C ILE A 220 -13.45 14.55 -6.91
N PRO A 221 -14.49 15.27 -7.39
CA PRO A 221 -15.86 15.05 -6.90
C PRO A 221 -16.38 13.64 -7.15
N MET A 222 -16.11 13.09 -8.34
CA MET A 222 -16.52 11.73 -8.70
C MET A 222 -15.70 10.67 -7.97
N LEU A 223 -14.39 10.90 -7.76
CA LEU A 223 -13.57 10.00 -6.95
C LEU A 223 -14.00 9.95 -5.48
N ALA A 224 -14.42 11.09 -4.92
CA ALA A 224 -14.94 11.15 -3.56
C ALA A 224 -16.28 10.40 -3.42
N GLU A 225 -17.15 10.48 -4.44
CA GLU A 225 -18.41 9.71 -4.49
C GLU A 225 -18.16 8.19 -4.50
N LEU A 226 -17.11 7.74 -5.21
CA LEU A 226 -16.77 6.31 -5.27
C LEU A 226 -16.42 5.71 -3.90
N LEU A 227 -16.07 6.52 -2.89
CA LEU A 227 -15.79 6.02 -1.54
C LEU A 227 -17.02 5.40 -0.86
N THR A 228 -18.24 5.71 -1.33
CA THR A 228 -19.49 5.14 -0.78
C THR A 228 -19.93 3.85 -1.47
N ARG A 229 -19.05 3.18 -2.23
CA ARG A 229 -19.36 1.92 -2.91
C ARG A 229 -18.52 0.72 -2.41
N PRO A 230 -18.37 0.47 -1.10
CA PRO A 230 -17.44 -0.57 -0.63
C PRO A 230 -17.93 -2.01 -0.87
N TYR A 231 -19.25 -2.24 -0.92
CA TYR A 231 -19.79 -3.60 -0.96
C TYR A 231 -19.65 -4.24 -2.34
N GLY A 232 -18.75 -5.22 -2.46
CA GLY A 232 -18.49 -5.95 -3.71
C GLY A 232 -17.60 -5.21 -4.70
N GLU A 233 -17.09 -4.03 -4.33
CA GLU A 233 -16.19 -3.23 -5.17
C GLU A 233 -14.97 -2.75 -4.35
N GLU A 234 -14.39 -3.62 -3.52
CA GLU A 234 -13.27 -3.25 -2.64
C GLU A 234 -12.07 -2.70 -3.44
N VAL A 235 -11.79 -3.31 -4.60
CA VAL A 235 -10.72 -2.86 -5.51
C VAL A 235 -10.97 -1.43 -6.01
N LEU A 236 -12.22 -1.09 -6.31
CA LEU A 236 -12.58 0.26 -6.77
C LEU A 236 -12.36 1.29 -5.67
N VAL A 237 -12.87 1.04 -4.47
CA VAL A 237 -12.79 2.00 -3.36
C VAL A 237 -11.34 2.22 -2.93
N GLU A 238 -10.53 1.16 -2.88
CA GLU A 238 -9.09 1.28 -2.64
C GLU A 238 -8.38 2.09 -3.74
N THR A 239 -8.76 1.88 -5.00
CA THR A 239 -8.19 2.63 -6.13
C THR A 239 -8.61 4.11 -6.09
N ALA A 240 -9.87 4.41 -5.77
CA ALA A 240 -10.38 5.77 -5.62
C ALA A 240 -9.70 6.51 -4.45
N SER A 241 -9.57 5.83 -3.30
CA SER A 241 -8.81 6.31 -2.14
C SER A 241 -7.37 6.63 -2.53
N ALA A 242 -6.65 5.68 -3.16
CA ALA A 242 -5.27 5.91 -3.61
C ALA A 242 -5.16 7.06 -4.62
N ALA A 243 -6.13 7.18 -5.54
CA ALA A 243 -6.15 8.26 -6.52
C ALA A 243 -6.34 9.65 -5.87
N LEU A 244 -7.28 9.78 -4.92
CA LEU A 244 -7.47 11.01 -4.15
C LEU A 244 -6.23 11.40 -3.36
N LYS A 245 -5.58 10.43 -2.70
CA LYS A 245 -4.33 10.65 -1.95
C LYS A 245 -3.17 11.09 -2.85
N LYS A 246 -3.11 10.60 -4.09
CA LYS A 246 -2.12 11.04 -5.10
C LYS A 246 -2.39 12.43 -5.64
N ILE A 247 -3.67 12.80 -5.82
CA ILE A 247 -4.07 14.15 -6.23
C ILE A 247 -3.72 15.16 -5.13
N GLY A 248 -4.13 14.87 -3.89
CA GLY A 248 -3.86 15.67 -2.70
C GLY A 248 -4.39 17.12 -2.74
N GLY A 249 -4.03 17.89 -1.72
CA GLY A 249 -4.37 19.31 -1.58
C GLY A 249 -5.77 19.59 -1.03
N ASP A 250 -6.02 20.85 -0.68
CA ASP A 250 -7.22 21.27 0.07
C ASP A 250 -8.53 20.97 -0.65
N LEU A 251 -8.55 21.03 -1.99
CA LEU A 251 -9.74 20.67 -2.78
C LEU A 251 -10.17 19.21 -2.56
N VAL A 252 -9.23 18.29 -2.30
CA VAL A 252 -9.56 16.91 -1.94
C VAL A 252 -10.24 16.89 -0.57
N VAL A 253 -9.72 17.64 0.41
CA VAL A 253 -10.28 17.73 1.76
C VAL A 253 -11.71 18.27 1.69
N GLU A 254 -11.92 19.40 1.02
CA GLU A 254 -13.24 20.04 0.85
C GLU A 254 -14.29 19.07 0.27
N GLN A 255 -13.93 18.24 -0.70
CA GLN A 255 -14.86 17.31 -1.35
C GLN A 255 -15.10 16.03 -0.54
N VAL A 256 -14.13 15.63 0.27
CA VAL A 256 -14.14 14.35 1.00
C VAL A 256 -14.71 14.50 2.42
N GLU A 257 -14.60 15.68 3.05
CA GLU A 257 -15.00 15.94 4.44
C GLU A 257 -16.38 15.39 4.80
N LYS A 258 -17.39 15.64 3.95
CA LYS A 258 -18.77 15.17 4.18
C LYS A 258 -18.90 13.65 4.35
N TYR A 259 -17.95 12.87 3.84
CA TYR A 259 -17.96 11.42 3.93
C TYR A 259 -17.41 10.88 5.25
N ILE A 260 -16.79 11.71 6.11
CA ILE A 260 -16.40 11.32 7.48
C ILE A 260 -17.62 10.81 8.27
N TYR A 261 -18.80 11.38 8.01
CA TYR A 261 -20.05 11.03 8.69
C TYR A 261 -20.85 9.94 7.96
N ASN A 262 -20.34 9.43 6.84
CA ASN A 262 -20.97 8.36 6.09
C ASN A 262 -20.49 6.99 6.61
N LYS A 263 -21.42 6.13 7.04
CA LYS A 263 -21.12 4.83 7.65
C LYS A 263 -20.22 3.92 6.79
N GLU A 264 -20.34 4.00 5.47
CA GLU A 264 -19.62 3.15 4.52
C GLU A 264 -18.27 3.74 4.09
N ALA A 265 -18.19 5.08 4.04
CA ALA A 265 -17.02 5.80 3.53
C ALA A 265 -16.12 6.41 4.62
N ALA A 266 -16.56 6.48 5.89
CA ALA A 266 -15.89 7.24 6.94
C ALA A 266 -14.40 6.94 7.08
N LEU A 267 -14.02 5.66 7.15
CA LEU A 267 -12.63 5.26 7.31
C LEU A 267 -11.77 5.62 6.09
N PHE A 268 -12.33 5.49 4.88
CA PHE A 268 -11.64 5.91 3.65
C PHE A 268 -11.50 7.43 3.59
N ALA A 269 -12.56 8.18 3.94
CA ALA A 269 -12.57 9.63 3.95
C ALA A 269 -11.54 10.19 4.94
N VAL A 270 -11.52 9.67 6.17
CA VAL A 270 -10.53 10.02 7.19
C VAL A 270 -9.11 9.72 6.69
N SER A 271 -8.91 8.54 6.07
CA SER A 271 -7.59 8.17 5.54
C SER A 271 -7.13 9.05 4.37
N VAL A 272 -8.06 9.47 3.51
CA VAL A 272 -7.76 10.39 2.40
C VAL A 272 -7.37 11.77 2.96
N ILE A 273 -8.16 12.34 3.87
CA ILE A 273 -7.88 13.65 4.48
C ILE A 273 -6.58 13.61 5.29
N GLY A 274 -6.36 12.54 6.06
CA GLY A 274 -5.14 12.31 6.83
C GLY A 274 -3.86 12.29 5.99
N SER A 275 -3.96 11.92 4.71
CA SER A 275 -2.82 11.94 3.80
C SER A 275 -2.43 13.32 3.26
N VAL A 276 -3.29 14.33 3.44
CA VAL A 276 -3.07 15.70 2.96
C VAL A 276 -2.36 16.50 4.05
N ASP A 277 -1.06 16.76 3.88
CA ASP A 277 -0.23 17.49 4.84
C ASP A 277 -0.41 19.01 4.71
N THR A 278 -1.55 19.52 5.18
CA THR A 278 -1.90 20.95 5.17
C THR A 278 -2.54 21.38 6.50
N PRO A 279 -2.42 22.65 6.90
CA PRO A 279 -3.12 23.16 8.08
C PRO A 279 -4.65 23.01 8.01
N TYR A 280 -5.22 23.08 6.82
CA TYR A 280 -6.66 22.92 6.61
C TYR A 280 -7.11 21.47 6.86
N ALA A 281 -6.37 20.48 6.37
CA ALA A 281 -6.63 19.08 6.69
C ALA A 281 -6.52 18.78 8.20
N GLU A 282 -5.52 19.35 8.87
CA GLU A 282 -5.36 19.24 10.34
C GLU A 282 -6.59 19.80 11.07
N GLU A 283 -7.06 20.99 10.65
CA GLU A 283 -8.22 21.66 11.25
C GLU A 283 -9.51 20.83 11.07
N VAL A 284 -9.78 20.34 9.85
CA VAL A 284 -10.94 19.49 9.56
C VAL A 284 -10.94 18.22 10.43
N LEU A 285 -9.78 17.56 10.58
CA LEU A 285 -9.66 16.37 11.42
C LEU A 285 -9.81 16.69 12.92
N LEU A 286 -9.28 17.82 13.40
CA LEU A 286 -9.45 18.26 14.79
C LEU A 286 -10.93 18.54 15.11
N GLU A 287 -11.65 19.22 14.23
CA GLU A 287 -13.08 19.47 14.39
C GLU A 287 -13.87 18.15 14.40
N ALA A 288 -13.59 17.27 13.43
CA ALA A 288 -14.24 15.97 13.34
C ALA A 288 -13.98 15.07 14.56
N LEU A 289 -12.78 15.12 15.17
CA LEU A 289 -12.45 14.36 16.38
C LEU A 289 -13.39 14.70 17.56
N LEU A 290 -13.80 15.97 17.64
CA LEU A 290 -14.67 16.49 18.68
C LEU A 290 -16.15 16.19 18.41
N ASP A 291 -16.58 16.21 17.14
CA ASP A 291 -17.99 16.07 16.75
C ASP A 291 -18.45 14.60 16.56
N VAL A 292 -17.63 13.77 15.92
CA VAL A 292 -17.98 12.38 15.60
C VAL A 292 -18.33 11.61 16.87
N LYS A 293 -19.26 10.65 16.79
CA LYS A 293 -19.63 9.79 17.94
C LYS A 293 -19.13 8.36 17.83
N ASP A 294 -18.94 7.88 16.60
CA ASP A 294 -18.46 6.53 16.35
C ASP A 294 -17.01 6.39 16.84
N ILE A 295 -16.77 5.41 17.71
CA ILE A 295 -15.47 5.24 18.36
C ILE A 295 -14.39 4.78 17.38
N SER A 296 -14.75 3.98 16.39
CA SER A 296 -13.84 3.49 15.35
C SER A 296 -13.40 4.65 14.46
N VAL A 297 -14.34 5.53 14.07
CA VAL A 297 -14.01 6.75 13.30
C VAL A 297 -13.18 7.73 14.14
N LYS A 298 -13.51 7.95 15.42
CA LYS A 298 -12.66 8.76 16.33
C LYS A 298 -11.24 8.22 16.43
N THR A 299 -11.12 6.90 16.55
CA THR A 299 -9.82 6.22 16.63
C THR A 299 -9.01 6.45 15.36
N ALA A 300 -9.65 6.31 14.19
CA ALA A 300 -9.00 6.59 12.91
C ALA A 300 -8.55 8.06 12.79
N ILE A 301 -9.40 9.02 13.17
CA ILE A 301 -9.05 10.45 13.13
C ILE A 301 -7.87 10.75 14.06
N ALA A 302 -7.89 10.22 15.28
CA ALA A 302 -6.82 10.39 16.25
C ALA A 302 -5.48 9.82 15.74
N ASP A 303 -5.51 8.65 15.09
CA ASP A 303 -4.32 8.07 14.47
C ASP A 303 -3.80 8.95 13.33
N GLU A 304 -4.66 9.45 12.43
CA GLU A 304 -4.23 10.33 11.33
C GLU A 304 -3.61 11.64 11.84
N LEU A 305 -4.19 12.27 12.86
CA LEU A 305 -3.63 13.47 13.48
C LEU A 305 -2.25 13.21 14.10
N CYS A 306 -2.06 12.06 14.74
CA CYS A 306 -0.75 11.65 15.24
C CYS A 306 0.25 11.38 14.10
N ASN A 307 -0.20 10.78 13.01
CA ASN A 307 0.64 10.53 11.82
C ASN A 307 1.06 11.84 11.13
N GLN A 308 0.20 12.86 11.14
CA GLN A 308 0.53 14.23 10.71
C GLN A 308 1.44 14.99 11.70
N LEU A 309 1.79 14.35 12.83
CA LEU A 309 2.57 14.96 13.91
C LEU A 309 1.90 16.22 14.49
N SER A 310 0.56 16.24 14.55
CA SER A 310 -0.20 17.35 15.10
C SER A 310 0.07 17.49 16.61
N ALA A 311 0.79 18.54 16.99
CA ALA A 311 0.99 18.91 18.38
C ALA A 311 -0.33 19.34 19.06
N LYS A 312 -1.25 19.94 18.30
CA LYS A 312 -2.57 20.39 18.79
C LYS A 312 -3.47 19.22 19.18
N ALA A 313 -3.33 18.08 18.49
CA ALA A 313 -4.14 16.89 18.74
C ALA A 313 -3.76 16.15 20.04
N ILE A 314 -2.52 16.26 20.50
CA ILE A 314 -1.98 15.50 21.65
C ILE A 314 -2.92 15.46 22.87
N PRO A 315 -3.42 16.59 23.42
CA PRO A 315 -4.31 16.53 24.59
C PRO A 315 -5.63 15.79 24.32
N TYR A 316 -6.18 15.91 23.11
CA TYR A 316 -7.43 15.25 22.73
C TYR A 316 -7.22 13.74 22.54
N VAL A 317 -6.12 13.35 21.89
CA VAL A 317 -5.77 11.94 21.71
C VAL A 317 -5.39 11.29 23.05
N ALA A 318 -4.69 11.98 23.94
CA ALA A 318 -4.43 11.49 25.30
C ALA A 318 -5.72 11.21 26.07
N THR A 319 -6.68 12.15 26.02
CA THR A 319 -8.01 11.98 26.62
C THR A 319 -8.76 10.79 26.01
N LEU A 320 -8.64 10.56 24.70
CA LEU A 320 -9.25 9.40 24.05
C LEU A 320 -8.58 8.09 24.48
N VAL A 321 -7.25 8.05 24.58
CA VAL A 321 -6.49 6.89 25.08
C VAL A 321 -6.85 6.56 26.53
N GLU A 322 -7.09 7.56 27.37
CA GLU A 322 -7.53 7.37 28.75
C GLU A 322 -8.97 6.84 28.86
N ASN A 323 -9.88 7.37 28.04
CA ASN A 323 -11.29 6.98 28.05
C ASN A 323 -11.57 5.65 27.31
N GLY A 324 -10.62 5.18 26.52
CA GLY A 324 -10.72 4.00 25.67
C GLY A 324 -11.01 4.35 24.22
N TYR A 325 -10.39 3.59 23.32
CA TYR A 325 -10.51 3.68 21.88
C TYR A 325 -10.75 2.30 21.27
N ASP A 326 -10.97 2.21 19.96
CA ASP A 326 -11.12 0.93 19.28
C ASP A 326 -9.75 0.25 19.09
N GLU A 327 -9.31 -0.46 20.13
CA GLU A 327 -8.06 -1.24 20.13
C GLU A 327 -8.08 -2.39 19.10
N GLY A 328 -9.25 -2.78 18.58
CA GLY A 328 -9.36 -3.75 17.50
C GLY A 328 -9.02 -3.18 16.13
N LEU A 329 -9.08 -1.85 15.98
CA LEU A 329 -8.86 -1.15 14.74
C LEU A 329 -7.41 -0.65 14.60
N LEU A 330 -6.89 0.11 15.58
CA LEU A 330 -5.59 0.77 15.52
C LEU A 330 -4.91 0.82 16.89
N GLU A 331 -3.61 1.19 16.91
CA GLU A 331 -2.79 1.31 18.13
C GLU A 331 -2.43 2.77 18.41
N LEU A 332 -3.28 3.45 19.19
CA LEU A 332 -3.09 4.87 19.54
C LEU A 332 -2.00 5.12 20.57
N ASP A 333 -1.67 4.15 21.43
CA ASP A 333 -0.58 4.31 22.40
C ASP A 333 0.76 4.60 21.69
N GLU A 334 1.06 3.83 20.64
CA GLU A 334 2.28 4.01 19.84
C GLU A 334 2.26 5.33 19.06
N ALA A 335 1.12 5.63 18.42
CA ALA A 335 0.98 6.86 17.63
C ALA A 335 1.12 8.12 18.50
N LEU A 336 0.48 8.14 19.67
CA LEU A 336 0.55 9.25 20.60
C LEU A 336 1.94 9.38 21.24
N TYR A 337 2.55 8.27 21.67
CA TYR A 337 3.91 8.27 22.20
C TYR A 337 4.91 8.88 21.20
N ALA A 338 4.83 8.45 19.95
CA ALA A 338 5.72 8.93 18.90
C ALA A 338 5.47 10.41 18.55
N ASN A 339 4.20 10.82 18.47
CA ASN A 339 3.83 12.21 18.24
C ASN A 339 4.39 13.14 19.34
N CYS A 340 4.27 12.75 20.61
CA CYS A 340 4.88 13.46 21.74
C CYS A 340 6.41 13.54 21.62
N LYS A 341 7.09 12.40 21.35
CA LYS A 341 8.55 12.36 21.22
C LYS A 341 9.07 13.24 20.09
N ILE A 342 8.43 13.20 18.92
CA ILE A 342 8.88 13.96 17.75
C ILE A 342 8.66 15.47 17.96
N ASN A 343 7.54 15.86 18.59
CA ASN A 343 7.27 17.26 18.90
C ASN A 343 8.01 17.78 20.16
N GLY A 344 8.75 16.92 20.87
CA GLY A 344 9.43 17.31 22.11
C GLY A 344 8.49 17.68 23.25
N ILE A 345 7.27 17.12 23.25
CA ILE A 345 6.24 17.37 24.25
C ILE A 345 6.27 16.24 25.27
N GLU A 346 6.56 16.57 26.53
CA GLU A 346 6.53 15.61 27.63
C GLU A 346 5.11 15.44 28.16
N HIS A 347 4.68 14.20 28.35
CA HIS A 347 3.39 13.86 28.98
C HIS A 347 3.62 12.89 30.17
N PRO A 348 2.92 13.08 31.32
CA PRO A 348 3.12 12.24 32.51
C PRO A 348 3.00 10.74 32.24
N ASP A 349 2.10 10.35 31.34
CA ASP A 349 1.80 8.94 31.05
C ASP A 349 2.63 8.32 29.93
N MET A 350 3.60 9.02 29.35
CA MET A 350 4.43 8.47 28.27
C MET A 350 5.12 7.16 28.66
N LEU A 351 5.56 7.04 29.91
CA LEU A 351 6.16 5.80 30.43
C LEU A 351 5.13 4.67 30.58
N ILE A 352 3.87 5.00 30.82
CA ILE A 352 2.77 4.04 30.89
C ILE A 352 2.47 3.52 29.49
N TRP A 353 2.30 4.41 28.51
CA TRP A 353 2.06 4.06 27.10
C TRP A 353 3.18 3.16 26.58
N LYS A 354 4.44 3.55 26.81
CA LYS A 354 5.60 2.74 26.41
C LYS A 354 5.58 1.33 27.00
N LYS A 355 5.21 1.18 28.28
CA LYS A 355 5.07 -0.13 28.92
C LYS A 355 3.93 -0.95 28.31
N ARG A 356 2.79 -0.34 28.00
CA ARG A 356 1.66 -1.02 27.33
C ARG A 356 2.06 -1.56 25.96
N ILE A 357 2.72 -0.74 25.15
CA ILE A 357 3.21 -1.12 23.82
C ILE A 357 4.15 -2.32 23.93
N GLN A 358 5.19 -2.23 24.77
CA GLN A 358 6.15 -3.31 24.96
C GLN A 358 5.53 -4.60 25.51
N GLN A 359 4.50 -4.48 26.34
CA GLN A 359 3.76 -5.64 26.85
C GLN A 359 2.96 -6.31 25.72
N ARG A 360 2.24 -5.55 24.89
CA ARG A 360 1.51 -6.06 23.73
C ARG A 360 2.45 -6.71 22.70
N GLU A 361 3.60 -6.12 22.42
CA GLU A 361 4.62 -6.70 21.53
C GLU A 361 5.13 -8.06 22.03
N LYS A 362 5.39 -8.18 23.35
CA LYS A 362 5.78 -9.45 23.97
C LYS A 362 4.67 -10.49 23.87
N GLU A 363 3.43 -10.10 24.14
CA GLU A 363 2.27 -11.00 24.05
C GLU A 363 2.03 -11.48 22.63
N PHE A 364 2.17 -10.60 21.64
CA PHE A 364 2.09 -10.96 20.23
C PHE A 364 3.19 -11.96 19.84
N THR A 365 4.44 -11.67 20.23
CA THR A 365 5.59 -12.54 19.98
C THR A 365 5.40 -13.92 20.60
N ASN A 366 4.94 -13.98 21.86
CA ASN A 366 4.65 -15.24 22.53
C ASN A 366 3.54 -16.02 21.82
N ARG A 367 2.45 -15.34 21.42
CA ARG A 367 1.36 -15.96 20.64
C ARG A 367 1.85 -16.53 19.32
N GLN A 368 2.74 -15.82 18.62
CA GLN A 368 3.32 -16.32 17.37
C GLN A 368 4.18 -17.57 17.61
N MET A 369 5.03 -17.57 18.64
CA MET A 369 5.81 -18.76 19.02
C MET A 369 4.93 -19.93 19.42
N GLU A 370 3.83 -19.69 20.14
CA GLU A 370 2.85 -20.72 20.49
C GLU A 370 2.19 -21.32 19.24
N ILE A 371 1.75 -20.47 18.31
CA ILE A 371 1.17 -20.92 17.03
C ILE A 371 2.19 -21.72 16.23
N GLU A 372 3.43 -21.22 16.11
CA GLU A 372 4.51 -21.92 15.41
C GLU A 372 4.81 -23.28 16.06
N ASN A 373 4.87 -23.33 17.39
CA ASN A 373 5.03 -24.58 18.13
C ASN A 373 3.86 -25.54 17.90
N LEU A 374 2.62 -25.05 17.87
CA LEU A 374 1.44 -25.88 17.54
C LEU A 374 1.51 -26.43 16.11
N PHE A 375 2.00 -25.64 15.15
CA PHE A 375 2.21 -26.10 13.77
C PHE A 375 3.35 -27.12 13.67
N ASN A 376 4.45 -26.92 14.40
CA ASN A 376 5.61 -27.80 14.44
C ASN A 376 5.37 -29.09 15.24
N GLN A 377 4.39 -29.10 16.16
CA GLN A 377 3.96 -30.27 16.93
C GLN A 377 2.85 -31.08 16.26
N ARG A 378 2.31 -30.63 15.12
CA ARG A 378 1.43 -31.49 14.32
C ARG A 378 2.24 -32.74 13.95
N PRO A 379 1.77 -33.96 14.30
CA PRO A 379 2.37 -35.16 13.78
C PRO A 379 2.46 -34.97 12.27
N THR A 380 3.65 -35.10 11.70
CA THR A 380 3.72 -35.34 10.26
C THR A 380 2.81 -36.53 10.04
N GLU A 381 1.66 -36.32 9.38
CA GLU A 381 0.84 -37.44 8.93
C GLU A 381 1.83 -38.34 8.23
N LYS A 382 2.10 -39.53 8.81
CA LYS A 382 2.85 -40.55 8.12
C LYS A 382 2.06 -40.72 6.83
N LYS A 383 2.57 -40.18 5.71
CA LYS A 383 2.06 -40.53 4.39
C LYS A 383 1.99 -42.03 4.43
N VAL A 384 0.77 -42.58 4.40
CA VAL A 384 0.57 -44.01 4.45
C VAL A 384 1.38 -44.56 3.28
N SER A 385 2.54 -45.12 3.59
CA SER A 385 3.44 -45.64 2.57
C SER A 385 2.80 -46.92 2.10
N VAL A 386 1.96 -46.84 1.07
CA VAL A 386 1.40 -48.02 0.42
C VAL A 386 2.57 -48.85 -0.07
N GLY A 387 2.75 -50.05 0.48
CA GLY A 387 3.80 -50.95 0.09
C GLY A 387 3.66 -51.27 -1.40
N ARG A 388 4.78 -51.37 -2.14
CA ARG A 388 4.78 -51.69 -3.58
C ARG A 388 3.91 -52.90 -3.95
N ASN A 389 3.72 -53.85 -3.03
CA ASN A 389 2.93 -55.06 -3.23
C ASN A 389 1.50 -55.00 -2.66
N ASP A 390 1.12 -53.94 -1.94
CA ASP A 390 -0.20 -53.80 -1.32
C ASP A 390 -1.28 -53.47 -2.36
N PRO A 391 -2.57 -53.74 -2.07
CA PRO A 391 -3.68 -53.32 -2.92
C PRO A 391 -3.63 -51.81 -3.20
N CYS A 392 -3.85 -51.43 -4.45
CA CYS A 392 -3.75 -50.05 -4.90
C CYS A 392 -4.90 -49.19 -4.37
N ILE A 393 -4.57 -48.03 -3.79
CA ILE A 393 -5.52 -47.09 -3.17
C ILE A 393 -6.51 -46.43 -4.14
N CYS A 394 -6.34 -46.62 -5.46
CA CYS A 394 -7.34 -46.19 -6.45
C CYS A 394 -8.53 -47.14 -6.60
N GLY A 395 -8.57 -48.23 -5.82
CA GLY A 395 -9.68 -49.19 -5.82
C GLY A 395 -9.64 -50.21 -6.97
N SER A 396 -8.55 -50.26 -7.74
CA SER A 396 -8.44 -51.15 -8.91
C SER A 396 -8.27 -52.65 -8.59
N GLY A 397 -8.08 -53.01 -7.32
CA GLY A 397 -7.80 -54.39 -6.88
C GLY A 397 -6.41 -54.93 -7.27
N LYS A 398 -5.58 -54.16 -7.98
CA LYS A 398 -4.20 -54.56 -8.38
C LYS A 398 -3.17 -54.14 -7.33
N LYS A 399 -1.99 -54.78 -7.32
CA LYS A 399 -0.85 -54.32 -6.50
C LYS A 399 -0.40 -52.92 -6.89
N TYR A 400 -0.05 -52.05 -5.93
CA TYR A 400 0.30 -50.64 -6.15
C TYR A 400 1.38 -50.44 -7.23
N LYS A 401 2.43 -51.28 -7.23
CA LYS A 401 3.51 -51.29 -8.25
C LYS A 401 3.07 -51.56 -9.69
N LYS A 402 1.88 -52.13 -9.90
CA LYS A 402 1.35 -52.48 -11.22
C LYS A 402 0.20 -51.55 -11.65
N CYS A 403 -0.08 -50.48 -10.89
CA CYS A 403 -1.22 -49.60 -11.14
C CYS A 403 -0.84 -48.12 -11.09
N CYS A 404 -0.72 -47.52 -9.90
CA CYS A 404 -0.49 -46.08 -9.76
C CYS A 404 0.98 -45.70 -9.58
N LEU A 405 1.85 -46.66 -9.27
CA LEU A 405 3.30 -46.45 -9.22
C LEU A 405 3.87 -46.77 -10.61
N LYS A 406 3.98 -45.77 -11.50
CA LYS A 406 4.69 -45.89 -12.77
C LYS A 406 6.20 -45.77 -12.55
#